data_AF-A0A7C6DRA2-F1
#
_entry.id   AF-A0A7C6DRA2-F1
#
_cell.length_a   1.000
_cell.length_b   1.000
_cell.length_c   1.000
_cell.angle_alpha   90.00
_cell.angle_beta   90.00
_cell.angle_gamma   90.00
#
_symmetry.space_group_name_H-M   'P 1'
#
loop_
_entity.id
_entity.type
_entity.pdbx_description
1 polymer ?
#
loop_
_entity_poly.entity_id
_entity_poly.type
_entity_poly.pdbx_seq_one_letter_code
_entity_poly.pdbx_strand_id
1 'polypeptide(L)' 'AYRVRAIDATGAGDAFTAGLAVATARGATLQAAARYANAVAALATTRLGAQPGMPTSADVERFLAST' A
#
# COMPACT_ATOMS: atom_id res chain seq x y z
N ALA A 1 -7.34 5.70 6.14
CA ALA A 1 -7.52 4.30 5.69
C ALA A 1 -8.41 4.29 4.46
N TYR A 2 -8.22 3.33 3.55
CA TYR A 2 -8.95 3.24 2.28
C TYR A 2 -9.98 2.11 2.33
N ARG A 3 -11.19 2.38 1.82
CA ARG A 3 -12.22 1.34 1.69
C ARG A 3 -11.95 0.55 0.40
N VAL A 4 -11.74 -0.76 0.54
CA VAL A 4 -11.51 -1.69 -0.57
C VAL A 4 -12.36 -2.95 -0.38
N ARG A 5 -12.57 -3.71 -1.45
CA ARG A 5 -13.08 -5.09 -1.36
C ARG A 5 -11.90 -6.02 -1.10
N ALA A 6 -11.69 -6.39 0.16
CA ALA A 6 -10.62 -7.30 0.54
C ALA A 6 -10.91 -8.73 0.05
N ILE A 7 -9.87 -9.41 -0.43
CA ILE A 7 -9.85 -10.81 -0.85
C ILE A 7 -9.01 -11.64 0.12
N ASP A 8 -7.82 -11.16 0.50
CA ASP A 8 -6.88 -11.83 1.40
C ASP A 8 -6.10 -10.79 2.21
N ALA A 9 -6.02 -10.92 3.52
CA ALA A 9 -5.29 -9.97 4.37
C ALA A 9 -3.81 -10.35 4.59
N THR A 10 -3.39 -11.51 4.10
CA THR A 10 -2.04 -12.05 4.27
C THR A 10 -1.00 -11.08 3.69
N GLY A 11 -0.03 -10.67 4.50
CA GLY A 11 1.02 -9.72 4.09
C GLY A 11 0.63 -8.24 4.09
N ALA A 12 -0.58 -7.86 4.54
CA ALA A 12 -0.98 -6.45 4.58
C ALA A 12 -0.09 -5.58 5.48
N GLY A 13 0.40 -6.13 6.61
CA GLY A 13 1.33 -5.45 7.51
C GLY A 13 2.72 -5.27 6.89
N ASP A 14 3.21 -6.29 6.18
CA ASP A 14 4.47 -6.22 5.43
C ASP A 14 4.36 -5.17 4.32
N ALA A 15 3.22 -5.14 3.62
CA ALA A 15 2.91 -4.17 2.58
C ALA A 15 2.88 -2.73 3.14
N PHE A 16 2.25 -2.53 4.29
CA PHE A 16 2.26 -1.23 4.99
C PHE A 16 3.69 -0.81 5.33
N THR A 17 4.45 -1.71 5.96
CA THR A 17 5.82 -1.43 6.42
C THR A 17 6.74 -1.11 5.24
N ALA A 18 6.65 -1.89 4.16
CA ALA A 18 7.38 -1.64 2.93
C ALA A 18 6.98 -0.30 2.29
N GLY A 19 5.68 0.00 2.23
CA GLY A 19 5.18 1.27 1.71
C GLY A 19 5.69 2.47 2.52
N LEU A 20 5.70 2.36 3.85
CA LEU A 20 6.22 3.40 4.74
C LEU A 20 7.72 3.60 4.54
N ALA A 21 8.48 2.50 4.46
CA ALA A 21 9.93 2.54 4.23
C ALA A 21 10.27 3.17 2.88
N VAL A 22 9.60 2.77 1.80
CA VAL A 22 9.80 3.31 0.45
C VAL A 22 9.49 4.79 0.39
N ALA A 23 8.34 5.23 0.93
CA ALA A 23 7.97 6.64 0.90
C ALA A 23 8.90 7.51 1.76
N THR A 24 9.33 7.01 2.91
CA THR A 24 10.29 7.69 3.77
C THR A 24 11.66 7.81 3.08
N ALA A 25 12.14 6.75 2.43
CA ALA A 25 13.38 6.77 1.66
C ALA A 25 13.34 7.75 0.47
N ARG A 26 12.14 8.04 -0.07
CA ARG A 26 11.91 9.07 -1.09
C ARG A 26 11.84 10.50 -0.53
N GLY A 27 12.04 10.70 0.77
CA GLY A 27 12.00 12.01 1.42
C GLY A 27 10.59 12.53 1.71
N ALA A 28 9.57 11.66 1.70
CA ALA A 28 8.21 12.08 2.06
C ALA A 28 8.11 12.45 3.54
N THR A 29 7.22 13.39 3.86
CA THR A 29 6.83 13.64 5.26
C THR A 29 6.20 12.39 5.85
N LEU A 30 6.25 12.22 7.17
CA LEU A 30 5.64 11.07 7.83
C LEU A 30 4.16 10.90 7.49
N GLN A 31 3.41 12.01 7.35
CA GLN A 31 2.01 11.98 6.96
C GLN A 31 1.83 11.47 5.51
N ALA A 32 2.65 11.95 4.57
CA ALA A 32 2.60 11.49 3.19
C ALA A 32 3.04 10.02 3.06
N ALA A 33 4.06 9.62 3.82
CA ALA A 33 4.53 8.25 3.89
C ALA A 33 3.46 7.32 4.49
N ALA A 34 2.78 7.72 5.56
CA ALA A 34 1.66 6.98 6.13
C ALA A 34 0.48 6.87 5.16
N ARG A 35 0.17 7.92 4.39
CA ARG A 35 -0.86 7.87 3.34
C ARG A 35 -0.50 6.85 2.26
N TYR A 36 0.74 6.87 1.78
CA TYR A 36 1.24 5.90 0.80
C TYR A 36 1.23 4.47 1.35
N ALA A 37 1.73 4.25 2.57
CA ALA A 37 1.72 2.95 3.24
C ALA A 37 0.31 2.36 3.39
N ASN A 38 -0.67 3.18 3.75
CA ASN A 38 -2.08 2.77 3.83
C ASN A 38 -2.63 2.36 2.45
N ALA A 39 -2.22 3.03 1.37
CA ALA A 39 -2.63 2.66 0.01
C ALA A 39 -1.99 1.35 -0.46
N VAL A 40 -0.70 1.15 -0.16
CA VAL A 40 0.01 -0.11 -0.44
C VAL A 40 -0.67 -1.28 0.28
N ALA A 41 -0.95 -1.13 1.57
CA ALA A 41 -1.63 -2.15 2.37
C ALA A 41 -3.05 -2.43 1.86
N ALA A 42 -3.83 -1.39 1.56
CA ALA A 42 -5.17 -1.56 1.03
C ALA A 42 -5.18 -2.34 -0.29
N LEU A 43 -4.30 -1.99 -1.24
CA LEU A 43 -4.17 -2.70 -2.50
C LEU A 43 -3.67 -4.14 -2.34
N ALA A 44 -2.73 -4.39 -1.43
CA ALA A 44 -2.23 -5.73 -1.15
C ALA A 44 -3.38 -6.67 -0.73
N THR A 45 -4.37 -6.14 0.01
CA THR A 45 -5.51 -6.96 0.42
C THR A 45 -6.51 -7.32 -0.69
N THR A 46 -6.36 -6.75 -1.88
CA THR A 46 -7.27 -6.97 -3.02
C THR A 46 -6.82 -8.12 -3.94
N ARG A 47 -5.74 -8.82 -3.60
CA ARG A 47 -5.17 -9.93 -4.37
C ARG A 47 -4.82 -11.09 -3.44
N LEU A 48 -4.67 -12.29 -4.00
CA LEU A 48 -4.37 -13.50 -3.23
C LEU A 48 -2.87 -13.60 -2.90
N GLY A 49 -2.55 -13.92 -1.64
CA GLY A 49 -1.20 -14.19 -1.14
C GLY A 49 -0.41 -12.92 -0.78
N ALA A 50 0.58 -13.07 0.13
CA ALA A 50 1.43 -11.97 0.59
C ALA A 50 2.26 -11.35 -0.55
N GLN A 51 3.42 -11.93 -0.87
CA GLN A 51 4.30 -11.38 -1.90
C GLN A 51 3.65 -11.32 -3.29
N PRO A 52 2.89 -12.33 -3.75
CA PRO A 52 2.19 -12.25 -5.05
C PRO A 52 1.11 -11.16 -5.10
N GLY A 53 0.53 -10.78 -3.95
CA GLY A 53 -0.49 -9.75 -3.84
C GLY A 53 0.05 -8.32 -3.79
N MET A 54 1.37 -8.13 -3.64
CA MET A 54 2.00 -6.82 -3.51
C MET A 54 1.75 -5.93 -4.75
N PRO A 55 1.29 -4.68 -4.57
CA PRO A 55 1.11 -3.75 -5.68
C PRO A 55 2.45 -3.16 -6.13
N THR A 56 2.50 -2.69 -7.39
CA THR A 56 3.61 -1.86 -7.88
C THR A 56 3.45 -0.41 -7.43
N SER A 57 4.52 0.41 -7.45
CA SER A 57 4.39 1.85 -7.21
C SER A 57 3.39 2.52 -8.16
N ALA A 58 3.34 2.10 -9.42
CA ALA A 58 2.39 2.63 -10.40
C ALA A 58 0.93 2.29 -10.05
N ASP A 59 0.66 1.10 -9.51
CA ASP A 59 -0.68 0.74 -9.02
C ASP A 59 -1.10 1.64 -7.85
N VAL A 60 -0.16 1.90 -6.93
CA VAL A 60 -0.40 2.74 -5.74
C VAL A 60 -0.65 4.19 -6.14
N GLU A 61 0.15 4.73 -7.05
CA GLU A 61 -0.01 6.10 -7.57
C GLU A 61 -1.35 6.27 -8.28
N ARG A 62 -1.74 5.30 -9.12
CA ARG A 62 -3.05 5.30 -9.78
C ARG A 62 -4.20 5.24 -8.77
N PHE A 63 -4.08 4.40 -7.76
CA PHE A 63 -5.07 4.27 -6.70
C PHE A 63 -5.22 5.58 -5.90
N LEU A 64 -4.09 6.19 -5.53
CA LEU A 64 -4.05 7.48 -4.83
C LEU A 64 -4.62 8.64 -5.66
N ALA A 65 -4.45 8.63 -6.98
CA ALA A 65 -5.03 9.64 -7.86
C ALA A 65 -6.56 9.50 -8.01
N SER A 66 -7.09 8.30 -7.75
CA SER A 66 -8.53 7.99 -7.84
C SER A 66 -9.29 8.11 -6.51
N THR A 67 -8.63 8.53 -5.43
CA THR A 67 -9.21 8.69 -4.08
C THR A 67 -8.99 10.08 -3.51
#